data_AF-A0A9X3GBK5-F1
#
_entry.id   AF-A0A9X3GBK5-F1
#
_cell.length_a   1.000
_cell.length_b   1.000
_cell.length_c   1.000
_cell.angle_alpha   90.00
_cell.angle_beta   90.00
_cell.angle_gamma   90.00
#
_symmetry.space_group_name_H-M   'P 1'
#
loop_
_entity.id
_entity.type
_entity.pdbx_description
1 polymer ?
#
loop_
_entity_poly.entity_id
_entity_poly.type
_entity_poly.pdbx_seq_one_letter_code
_entity_poly.pdbx_strand_id
1 'polypeptide(L)'
;MSGIIVVDQPTDEQVAIWQVSVGDGLESTMAGAWLLPADDARIDGLVRGRLLVTTESASGRFGAGADPAALASAIRQEIVDLDRAFAGHLASLPSTRRSLVRPRWPSVPDAATPETAGDPLASRALTLARWMSDLLTAWDEVESQRLTRPFLLSSGGETSREHPPGWPAAPGTTQEEAA
;
A
#
# COMPACT_ATOMS: atom_id res chain seq x y z
N MET A 1 -3.27 -6.92 13.58
CA MET A 1 -3.55 -7.28 12.17
C MET A 1 -4.54 -6.28 11.58
N SER A 2 -3.99 -5.15 11.11
CA SER A 2 -4.67 -4.25 10.18
C SER A 2 -4.75 -4.94 8.81
N GLY A 3 -5.82 -4.67 8.05
CA GLY A 3 -6.02 -5.31 6.75
C GLY A 3 -6.63 -4.30 5.80
N ILE A 4 -6.14 -4.30 4.57
CA ILE A 4 -6.68 -3.50 3.47
C ILE A 4 -7.75 -4.35 2.77
N ILE A 5 -8.90 -3.74 2.55
CA ILE A 5 -10.04 -4.40 1.89
C ILE A 5 -10.19 -3.81 0.50
N VAL A 6 -10.00 -4.63 -0.51
CA VAL A 6 -10.26 -4.29 -1.90
C VAL A 6 -11.71 -4.64 -2.22
N VAL A 7 -12.46 -3.67 -2.74
CA VAL A 7 -13.89 -3.84 -3.05
C VAL A 7 -14.14 -3.50 -4.51
N ASP A 8 -14.86 -4.39 -5.19
CA ASP A 8 -15.48 -4.16 -6.49
C ASP A 8 -16.98 -4.44 -6.43
N GLN A 9 -17.76 -3.71 -7.25
CA GLN A 9 -19.18 -3.98 -7.47
C GLN A 9 -19.37 -4.30 -8.96
N PRO A 10 -19.14 -5.56 -9.38
CA PRO A 10 -19.21 -5.95 -10.78
C PRO A 10 -20.57 -5.80 -11.44
N THR A 11 -21.64 -5.91 -10.65
CA THR A 11 -23.01 -5.64 -11.06
C THR A 11 -23.77 -4.98 -9.91
N ASP A 12 -24.97 -4.46 -10.16
CA ASP A 12 -25.82 -3.90 -9.10
C ASP A 12 -26.22 -4.94 -8.04
N GLU A 13 -26.12 -6.23 -8.36
CA GLU A 13 -26.53 -7.35 -7.51
C GLU A 13 -25.36 -8.06 -6.82
N GLN A 14 -24.11 -7.76 -7.16
CA GLN A 14 -22.94 -8.51 -6.69
C GLN A 14 -21.82 -7.57 -6.23
N VAL A 15 -21.18 -7.93 -5.11
CA VAL A 15 -20.03 -7.24 -4.55
C VAL A 15 -18.90 -8.26 -4.35
N ALA A 16 -17.75 -7.98 -4.95
CA ALA A 16 -16.53 -8.75 -4.77
C ALA A 16 -15.64 -8.05 -3.73
N ILE A 17 -15.22 -8.79 -2.71
CA ILE A 17 -14.39 -8.30 -1.62
C ILE A 17 -13.14 -9.17 -1.53
N TRP A 18 -11.98 -8.54 -1.46
CA TRP A 18 -10.69 -9.18 -1.23
C TRP A 18 -9.99 -8.55 -0.04
N GLN A 19 -9.42 -9.37 0.82
CA GLN A 19 -8.63 -8.91 1.96
C GLN A 19 -7.14 -9.11 1.67
N VAL A 20 -6.38 -8.03 1.77
CA VAL A 20 -4.93 -8.02 1.80
C VAL A 20 -4.51 -7.77 3.24
N SER A 21 -3.92 -8.77 3.89
CA SER A 21 -3.41 -8.63 5.25
C SER A 21 -2.10 -7.86 5.24
N VAL A 22 -2.01 -6.87 6.12
CA VAL A 22 -0.79 -6.12 6.43
C VAL A 22 -0.30 -6.66 7.78
N GLY A 23 0.89 -7.25 7.79
CA GLY A 23 1.41 -8.02 8.94
C GLY A 23 2.46 -7.26 9.74
N ASP A 24 2.61 -7.64 11.02
CA ASP A 24 3.48 -7.04 12.06
C ASP A 24 5.00 -7.20 11.78
N GLY A 25 5.47 -6.89 10.57
CA GLY A 25 6.82 -7.15 10.06
C GLY A 25 6.95 -8.45 9.24
N LEU A 26 5.86 -8.96 8.68
CA LEU A 26 5.80 -10.13 7.80
C LEU A 26 5.30 -9.73 6.41
N GLU A 27 5.67 -10.51 5.39
CA GLU A 27 5.23 -10.31 4.00
C GLU A 27 3.70 -10.16 3.91
N SER A 28 3.27 -9.16 3.16
CA SER A 28 1.85 -8.92 2.86
C SER A 28 1.25 -10.12 2.11
N THR A 29 0.08 -10.60 2.57
CA THR A 29 -0.55 -11.83 2.05
C THR A 29 -2.03 -11.66 1.75
N MET A 30 -2.51 -12.40 0.74
CA MET A 30 -3.93 -12.51 0.45
C MET A 30 -4.61 -13.35 1.54
N ALA A 31 -5.54 -12.74 2.28
CA ALA A 31 -6.08 -13.35 3.49
C ALA A 31 -7.54 -13.82 3.35
N GLY A 32 -8.28 -13.34 2.36
CA GLY A 32 -9.66 -13.74 2.13
C GLY A 32 -10.25 -13.17 0.85
N ALA A 33 -11.27 -13.86 0.31
CA ALA A 33 -11.98 -13.46 -0.89
C ALA A 33 -13.45 -13.88 -0.81
N TRP A 34 -14.35 -12.96 -1.19
CA TRP A 34 -15.79 -13.19 -1.19
C TRP A 34 -16.42 -12.57 -2.44
N LEU A 35 -17.42 -13.26 -3.00
CA LEU A 35 -18.38 -12.71 -3.94
C LEU A 35 -19.75 -12.85 -3.29
N LEU A 36 -20.40 -11.73 -3.02
CA LEU A 36 -21.60 -11.65 -2.20
C LEU A 36 -22.73 -10.94 -2.94
N PRO A 37 -24.00 -11.33 -2.71
CA PRO A 37 -25.13 -10.50 -3.09
C PRO A 37 -24.98 -9.08 -2.53
N ALA A 38 -25.42 -8.08 -3.29
CA ALA A 38 -25.25 -6.67 -2.93
C ALA A 38 -25.97 -6.29 -1.62
N ASP A 39 -27.01 -7.00 -1.21
CA ASP A 39 -27.76 -6.79 0.03
C ASP A 39 -27.28 -7.67 1.20
N ASP A 40 -26.19 -8.43 1.02
CA ASP A 40 -25.67 -9.33 2.05
C ASP A 40 -25.14 -8.57 3.27
N ALA A 41 -25.74 -8.84 4.43
CA ALA A 41 -25.40 -8.17 5.70
C ALA A 41 -23.94 -8.37 6.16
N ARG A 42 -23.22 -9.35 5.61
CA ARG A 42 -21.80 -9.58 5.92
C ARG A 42 -20.89 -8.48 5.36
N ILE A 43 -21.31 -7.79 4.30
CA ILE A 43 -20.53 -6.74 3.64
C ILE A 43 -20.11 -5.67 4.67
N ASP A 44 -21.05 -5.20 5.48
CA ASP A 44 -20.79 -4.18 6.51
C ASP A 44 -19.73 -4.63 7.52
N GLY A 45 -19.76 -5.91 7.92
CA GLY A 45 -18.77 -6.47 8.84
C GLY A 45 -17.37 -6.58 8.23
N LEU A 46 -17.28 -6.81 6.91
CA LEU A 46 -16.02 -6.92 6.19
C LEU A 46 -15.35 -5.56 5.97
N VAL A 47 -16.13 -4.50 5.71
CA VAL A 47 -15.59 -3.17 5.38
C VAL A 47 -15.41 -2.24 6.58
N ARG A 48 -16.17 -2.44 7.67
CA ARG A 48 -16.21 -1.51 8.79
C ARG A 48 -14.85 -1.38 9.49
N GLY A 49 -14.38 -0.14 9.61
CA GLY A 49 -13.13 0.18 10.31
C GLY A 49 -11.89 -0.39 9.62
N ARG A 50 -11.97 -0.61 8.30
CA ARG A 50 -10.85 -1.07 7.47
C ARG A 50 -10.47 0.00 6.45
N LEU A 51 -9.22 -0.02 6.04
CA LEU A 51 -8.77 0.80 4.92
C LEU A 51 -9.29 0.17 3.63
N LEU A 52 -10.13 0.90 2.91
CA LEU A 52 -10.73 0.41 1.67
C LEU A 52 -9.90 0.85 0.46
N VAL A 53 -9.77 -0.03 -0.52
CA VAL A 53 -9.34 0.28 -1.89
C VAL A 53 -10.51 -0.11 -2.78
N THR A 54 -11.09 0.84 -3.48
CA THR A 54 -12.32 0.60 -4.24
C THR A 54 -12.08 0.76 -5.72
N THR A 55 -12.65 -0.13 -6.52
CA THR A 55 -12.74 0.11 -7.96
C THR A 55 -13.69 1.26 -8.26
N GLU A 56 -13.61 1.81 -9.47
CA GLU A 56 -14.52 2.85 -9.95
C GLU A 56 -15.99 2.43 -9.82
N SER A 57 -16.32 1.19 -10.18
CA SER A 57 -17.67 0.62 -10.06
C SER A 57 -18.18 0.47 -8.63
N ALA A 58 -17.29 0.30 -7.64
CA ALA A 58 -17.67 0.26 -6.23
C ALA A 58 -17.74 1.65 -5.58
N SER A 59 -17.13 2.66 -6.19
CA SER A 59 -16.90 3.96 -5.55
C SER A 59 -18.18 4.71 -5.16
N GLY A 60 -19.25 4.57 -5.96
CA GLY A 60 -20.55 5.20 -5.68
C GLY A 60 -21.19 4.70 -4.38
N ARG A 61 -20.90 3.47 -3.97
CA ARG A 61 -21.45 2.84 -2.76
C ARG A 61 -20.49 2.88 -1.58
N PHE A 62 -19.21 2.60 -1.83
CA PHE A 62 -18.21 2.42 -0.77
C PHE A 62 -17.30 3.64 -0.57
N GLY A 63 -17.49 4.70 -1.37
CA GLY A 63 -16.58 5.84 -1.45
C GLY A 63 -15.37 5.53 -2.34
N ALA A 64 -14.56 6.55 -2.65
CA ALA A 64 -13.43 6.41 -3.58
C ALA A 64 -12.26 5.54 -3.08
N GLY A 65 -12.25 5.17 -1.79
CA GLY A 65 -11.18 4.37 -1.19
C GLY A 65 -9.82 5.09 -1.22
N ALA A 66 -8.80 4.36 -0.76
CA ALA A 66 -7.41 4.75 -0.90
C ALA A 66 -6.92 4.42 -2.32
N ASP A 67 -6.09 5.30 -2.87
CA ASP A 67 -5.56 5.17 -4.22
C ASP A 67 -4.26 4.32 -4.23
N PRO A 68 -4.25 3.17 -4.93
CA PRO A 68 -3.04 2.34 -5.09
C PRO A 68 -1.94 3.03 -5.91
N ALA A 69 -2.29 3.90 -6.87
CA ALA A 69 -1.30 4.65 -7.64
C ALA A 69 -0.60 5.70 -6.75
N ALA A 70 -1.35 6.32 -5.82
CA ALA A 70 -0.78 7.17 -4.78
C ALA A 70 0.13 6.38 -3.84
N LEU A 71 -0.20 5.14 -3.48
CA LEU A 71 0.69 4.27 -2.70
C LEU A 71 2.00 4.02 -3.44
N ALA A 72 1.94 3.59 -4.71
CA ALA A 72 3.12 3.36 -5.54
C ALA A 72 4.00 4.61 -5.63
N SER A 73 3.39 5.78 -5.79
CA SER A 73 4.09 7.06 -5.86
C SER A 73 4.73 7.45 -4.52
N ALA A 74 4.05 7.21 -3.39
CA ALA A 74 4.60 7.45 -2.06
C ALA A 74 5.80 6.54 -1.76
N ILE A 75 5.75 5.26 -2.14
CA ILE A 75 6.90 4.34 -2.00
C ILE A 75 8.09 4.83 -2.81
N ARG A 76 7.88 5.20 -4.10
CA ARG A 76 8.95 5.73 -4.95
C ARG A 76 9.56 7.02 -4.39
N GLN A 77 8.73 7.92 -3.86
CA GLN A 77 9.19 9.15 -3.25
C GLN A 77 10.04 8.88 -2.01
N GLU A 78 9.60 7.95 -1.14
CA GLU A 78 10.39 7.55 0.03
C GLU A 78 11.75 6.96 -0.37
N ILE A 79 11.80 6.12 -1.41
CA ILE A 79 13.07 5.58 -1.94
C ILE A 79 14.02 6.72 -2.32
N VAL A 80 13.52 7.74 -3.02
CA VAL A 80 14.32 8.92 -3.42
C VAL A 80 14.84 9.68 -2.19
N ASP A 81 14.00 9.85 -1.17
CA ASP A 81 14.37 10.59 0.04
C ASP A 81 15.39 9.82 0.89
N LEU A 82 15.25 8.49 1.00
CA LEU A 82 16.22 7.61 1.67
C LEU A 82 17.55 7.53 0.91
N ASP A 83 17.53 7.51 -0.42
CA ASP A 83 18.75 7.59 -1.23
C ASP A 83 19.46 8.94 -1.04
N ARG A 84 18.71 10.03 -0.94
CA ARG A 84 19.27 11.36 -0.63
C ARG A 84 19.91 11.38 0.76
N ALA A 85 19.24 10.80 1.76
CA ALA A 85 19.78 10.68 3.11
C ALA A 85 21.06 9.84 3.15
N PHE A 86 21.09 8.72 2.41
CA PHE A 86 22.27 7.89 2.25
C PHE A 86 23.44 8.66 1.62
N ALA A 87 23.20 9.36 0.51
CA ALA A 87 24.22 10.14 -0.17
C ALA A 87 24.76 11.28 0.71
N GLY A 88 23.88 11.96 1.45
CA GLY A 88 24.24 12.99 2.42
C GLY A 88 25.12 12.45 3.55
N HIS A 89 24.76 11.29 4.11
CA HIS A 89 25.56 10.63 5.12
C HIS A 89 26.93 10.22 4.56
N LEU A 90 26.99 9.58 3.39
CA LEU A 90 28.25 9.17 2.76
C LEU A 90 29.18 10.36 2.48
N ALA A 91 28.63 11.50 2.07
CA ALA A 91 29.39 12.73 1.84
C ALA A 91 29.99 13.30 3.13
N SER A 92 29.29 13.16 4.26
CA SER A 92 29.75 13.60 5.58
C SER A 92 30.89 12.75 6.17
N LEU A 93 31.09 11.53 5.65
CA LEU A 93 32.13 10.64 6.15
C LEU A 93 33.52 11.03 5.63
N PRO A 94 34.58 10.85 6.45
CA PRO A 94 35.96 10.95 5.99
C PRO A 94 36.22 10.04 4.78
N SER A 95 37.10 10.46 3.87
CA SER A 95 37.42 9.72 2.65
C SER A 95 37.83 8.25 2.90
N THR A 96 38.46 7.98 4.05
CA THR A 96 38.86 6.63 4.50
C THR A 96 37.70 5.72 4.90
N ARG A 97 36.48 6.25 5.09
CA ARG A 97 35.26 5.50 5.47
C ARG A 97 34.15 5.54 4.42
N ARG A 98 34.42 6.03 3.21
CA ARG A 98 33.44 6.09 2.11
C ARG A 98 33.21 4.74 1.42
N SER A 99 33.03 3.67 2.19
CA SER A 99 32.83 2.31 1.67
C SER A 99 31.50 1.68 2.08
N LEU A 100 30.47 2.50 2.35
CA LEU A 100 29.15 1.98 2.70
C LEU A 100 28.48 1.32 1.49
N VAL A 101 27.87 0.16 1.72
CA VAL A 101 27.07 -0.53 0.71
C VAL A 101 25.76 0.23 0.50
N ARG A 102 25.50 0.65 -0.73
CA ARG A 102 24.24 1.30 -1.10
C ARG A 102 23.05 0.39 -0.81
N PRO A 103 21.92 0.91 -0.30
CA PRO A 103 20.68 0.15 -0.21
C PRO A 103 20.28 -0.47 -1.55
N ARG A 104 19.68 -1.65 -1.49
CA ARG A 104 19.07 -2.29 -2.64
C ARG A 104 17.57 -2.11 -2.52
N TRP A 105 17.05 -1.09 -3.19
CA TRP A 105 15.63 -0.80 -3.19
C TRP A 105 14.86 -1.79 -4.09
N PRO A 106 13.63 -2.15 -3.70
CA PRO A 106 12.77 -3.00 -4.52
C PRO A 106 12.34 -2.29 -5.80
N SER A 107 11.88 -3.08 -6.78
CA SER A 107 11.13 -2.55 -7.90
C SER A 107 9.70 -2.25 -7.45
N VAL A 108 9.21 -1.04 -7.70
CA VAL A 108 7.83 -0.66 -7.40
C VAL A 108 6.99 -0.83 -8.66
N PRO A 109 5.96 -1.69 -8.67
CA PRO A 109 5.11 -1.88 -9.85
C PRO A 109 4.32 -0.60 -10.17
N ASP A 110 4.37 -0.18 -11.44
CA ASP A 110 3.71 1.06 -11.90
C ASP A 110 2.20 0.91 -12.11
N ALA A 111 1.74 -0.31 -12.39
CA ALA A 111 0.33 -0.61 -12.67
C ALA A 111 -0.01 -2.05 -12.28
N ALA A 112 -1.30 -2.31 -12.09
CA ALA A 112 -1.81 -3.65 -11.91
C ALA A 112 -1.64 -4.49 -13.19
N THR A 113 -1.29 -5.77 -13.01
CA THR A 113 -1.32 -6.76 -14.08
C THR A 113 -2.69 -7.45 -14.08
N PRO A 114 -3.43 -7.48 -15.20
CA PRO A 114 -4.75 -8.11 -15.24
C PRO A 114 -4.71 -9.58 -14.83
N GLU A 115 -5.59 -9.95 -13.92
CA GLU A 115 -5.73 -11.31 -13.39
C GLU A 115 -7.16 -11.82 -13.61
N THR A 116 -7.28 -13.11 -13.92
CA THR A 116 -8.59 -13.77 -14.09
C THR A 116 -8.88 -14.63 -12.87
N ALA A 117 -9.93 -14.27 -12.13
CA ALA A 117 -10.39 -15.09 -11.02
C ALA A 117 -11.17 -16.31 -11.53
N GLY A 118 -11.34 -17.32 -10.66
CA GLY A 118 -12.16 -18.50 -10.99
C GLY A 118 -13.62 -18.12 -11.33
N ASP A 119 -14.14 -17.07 -10.68
CA ASP A 119 -15.35 -16.37 -11.10
C ASP A 119 -14.95 -15.05 -11.78
N PRO A 120 -15.32 -14.82 -13.06
CA PRO A 120 -14.97 -13.60 -13.79
C PRO A 120 -15.42 -12.31 -13.11
N LEU A 121 -16.50 -12.32 -12.34
CA LEU A 121 -17.01 -11.14 -11.62
C LEU A 121 -16.02 -10.64 -10.54
N ALA A 122 -15.16 -11.52 -10.03
CA ALA A 122 -14.15 -11.17 -9.03
C ALA A 122 -12.81 -10.71 -9.63
N SER A 123 -12.62 -10.77 -10.95
CA SER A 123 -11.32 -10.55 -11.60
C SER A 123 -10.74 -9.15 -11.37
N ARG A 124 -11.57 -8.11 -11.35
CA ARG A 124 -11.08 -6.73 -11.10
C ARG A 124 -10.65 -6.54 -9.65
N ALA A 125 -11.44 -7.04 -8.70
CA ALA A 125 -11.06 -7.04 -7.29
C ALA A 125 -9.76 -7.82 -7.06
N LEU A 126 -9.61 -9.00 -7.68
CA LEU A 126 -8.38 -9.79 -7.63
C LEU A 126 -7.18 -9.03 -8.22
N THR A 127 -7.33 -8.48 -9.42
CA THR A 127 -6.28 -7.69 -10.11
C THR A 127 -5.77 -6.57 -9.20
N LEU A 128 -6.69 -5.82 -8.60
CA LEU A 128 -6.35 -4.70 -7.74
C LEU A 128 -5.75 -5.16 -6.40
N ALA A 129 -6.26 -6.25 -5.82
CA ALA A 129 -5.75 -6.82 -4.58
C ALA A 129 -4.33 -7.40 -4.75
N ARG A 130 -4.02 -7.99 -5.91
CA ARG A 130 -2.65 -8.43 -6.23
C ARG A 130 -1.69 -7.27 -6.33
N TRP A 131 -2.09 -6.21 -7.05
CA TRP A 131 -1.26 -5.02 -7.14
C TRP A 131 -1.02 -4.38 -5.77
N MET A 132 -2.05 -4.29 -4.92
CA MET A 132 -1.91 -3.83 -3.55
C MET A 132 -0.94 -4.70 -2.75
N SER A 133 -1.03 -6.03 -2.87
CA SER A 133 -0.10 -6.95 -2.21
C SER A 133 1.35 -6.70 -2.66
N ASP A 134 1.59 -6.55 -3.96
CA ASP A 134 2.94 -6.30 -4.50
C ASP A 134 3.51 -4.97 -4.03
N LEU A 135 2.67 -3.92 -3.95
CA LEU A 135 3.07 -2.61 -3.44
C LEU A 135 3.43 -2.67 -1.95
N LEU A 136 2.65 -3.39 -1.15
CA LEU A 136 2.92 -3.51 0.28
C LEU A 136 4.18 -4.37 0.54
N THR A 137 4.41 -5.42 -0.25
CA THR A 137 5.68 -6.17 -0.22
C THR A 137 6.86 -5.27 -0.56
N ALA A 138 6.75 -4.44 -1.61
CA ALA A 138 7.80 -3.47 -1.92
C ALA A 138 8.01 -2.46 -0.77
N TRP A 139 6.95 -2.05 -0.08
CA TRP A 139 7.06 -1.20 1.10
C TRP A 139 7.80 -1.89 2.25
N ASP A 140 7.45 -3.13 2.56
CA ASP A 140 8.11 -3.93 3.61
C ASP A 140 9.62 -4.08 3.34
N GLU A 141 10.00 -4.28 2.07
CA GLU A 141 11.41 -4.32 1.65
C GLU A 141 12.14 -2.98 1.85
N VAL A 142 11.48 -1.84 1.55
CA VAL A 142 12.03 -0.50 1.82
C VAL A 142 12.28 -0.30 3.32
N GLU A 143 11.30 -0.62 4.16
CA GLU A 143 11.43 -0.49 5.61
C GLU A 143 12.52 -1.41 6.18
N SER A 144 12.64 -2.64 5.66
CA SER A 144 13.71 -3.58 6.02
C SER A 144 15.10 -3.00 5.72
N GLN A 145 15.29 -2.38 4.55
CA GLN A 145 16.54 -1.69 4.23
C GLN A 145 16.78 -0.45 5.11
N ARG A 146 15.73 0.31 5.47
CA ARG A 146 15.85 1.47 6.34
C ARG A 146 16.29 1.08 7.75
N LEU A 147 15.63 0.08 8.34
CA LEU A 147 15.84 -0.34 9.74
C LEU A 147 17.20 -0.99 9.98
N THR A 148 17.79 -1.62 8.97
CA THR A 148 19.14 -2.20 9.06
C THR A 148 20.26 -1.16 9.08
N ARG A 149 19.94 0.14 8.94
CA ARG A 149 20.92 1.24 8.81
C ARG A 149 20.66 2.33 9.85
N PRO A 150 21.46 2.40 10.94
CA PRO A 150 21.23 3.35 12.04
C PRO A 150 21.10 4.81 11.61
N PHE A 151 21.84 5.24 10.59
CA PHE A 151 21.81 6.62 10.09
C PHE A 151 20.54 6.97 9.28
N LEU A 152 19.74 5.98 8.86
CA LEU A 152 18.45 6.18 8.21
C LEU A 152 17.28 6.13 9.20
N LEU A 153 17.51 5.81 10.47
CA LEU A 153 16.45 5.82 11.49
C LEU A 153 15.91 7.25 11.75
N SER A 154 16.71 8.28 11.49
CA SER A 154 16.24 9.67 11.54
C SER A 154 15.18 10.00 10.48
N SER A 155 15.05 9.19 9.42
CA SER A 155 14.07 9.38 8.34
C SER A 155 12.72 8.70 8.57
N GLY A 156 12.53 7.96 9.68
CA GLY A 156 11.28 7.23 9.90
C GLY A 156 11.09 6.59 11.27
N GLY A 157 12.00 6.81 12.23
CA GLY A 157 11.96 6.21 13.56
C GLY A 157 12.62 4.83 13.65
N GLU A 158 12.56 4.22 14.82
CA GLU A 158 13.23 2.93 15.12
C GLU A 158 12.37 1.71 14.80
N THR A 159 11.10 1.92 14.43
CA THR A 159 10.12 0.86 14.17
C THR A 159 9.70 0.84 12.71
N SER A 160 9.24 -0.31 12.22
CA SER A 160 8.63 -0.42 10.89
C SER A 160 7.31 0.36 10.84
N ARG A 161 7.09 1.10 9.77
CA ARG A 161 5.84 1.81 9.49
C ARG A 161 4.94 0.90 8.66
N GLU A 162 3.65 0.87 8.97
CA GLU A 162 2.69 0.07 8.20
C GLU A 162 2.59 0.55 6.73
N HIS A 163 2.71 1.87 6.50
CA HIS A 163 2.55 2.51 5.19
C HIS A 163 3.54 3.66 4.98
N PRO A 164 3.84 4.04 3.73
CA PRO A 164 4.67 5.20 3.45
C PRO A 164 4.00 6.52 3.90
N PRO A 165 4.81 7.54 4.25
CA PRO A 165 4.27 8.83 4.65
C PRO A 165 3.45 9.44 3.51
N GLY A 166 2.32 10.04 3.86
CA GLY A 166 1.39 10.64 2.89
C GLY A 166 0.38 9.67 2.28
N TRP A 167 0.37 8.40 2.69
CA TRP A 167 -0.67 7.42 2.33
C TRP A 167 -1.28 6.76 3.59
N PRO A 168 -2.59 6.49 3.64
CA PRO A 168 -3.61 6.76 2.62
C PRO A 168 -3.96 8.25 2.57
N ALA A 169 -3.99 8.83 1.36
CA ALA A 169 -4.54 10.17 1.20
C ALA A 169 -6.02 10.12 1.59
N ALA A 170 -6.42 10.91 2.59
CA ALA A 170 -7.83 11.03 2.96
C ALA A 170 -8.60 11.58 1.74
N PRO A 171 -9.82 11.09 1.45
CA PRO A 171 -10.70 11.77 0.53
C PRO A 171 -11.01 13.17 1.10
N GLY A 172 -10.38 14.21 0.54
CA GLY A 172 -10.79 15.59 0.78
C GLY A 172 -9.99 16.42 1.80
N THR A 173 -8.68 16.23 1.97
CA THR A 173 -7.85 17.38 2.40
C THR A 173 -7.49 18.23 1.19
N THR A 174 -8.48 18.97 0.69
CA THR A 174 -8.21 20.27 0.10
C THR A 174 -7.50 21.07 1.19
N GLN A 175 -6.26 21.47 0.92
CA GLN A 175 -5.53 22.40 1.74
C GLN A 175 -6.21 23.77 1.57
N GLU A 176 -7.25 24.03 2.34
CA GLU A 176 -7.92 25.33 2.42
C GLU A 176 -7.92 25.78 3.89
N GLU A 177 -6.98 26.69 4.17
CA GLU A 177 -7.00 27.78 5.19
C GLU A 177 -7.08 27.40 6.70
N ALA A 178 -6.45 28.10 7.65
CA ALA A 178 -5.75 29.38 7.67
C ALA A 178 -4.93 29.49 8.97
N ALA A 179 -3.78 30.18 8.91
CA ALA A 179 -3.45 31.39 9.67
C ALA A 179 -1.96 31.75 9.50
#